data_AF-A0A8J6RGB3-F1
#
_entry.id   AF-A0A8J6RGB3-F1
#
_cell.length_a   1.000
_cell.length_b   1.000
_cell.length_c   1.000
_cell.angle_alpha   90.00
_cell.angle_beta   90.00
_cell.angle_gamma   90.00
#
_symmetry.space_group_name_H-M   'P 1'
#
loop_
_entity.id
_entity.type
_entity.pdbx_description
1 polymer ?
#
loop_
_entity_poly.entity_id
_entity_poly.type
_entity_poly.pdbx_seq_one_letter_code
_entity_poly.pdbx_strand_id
1 'polypeptide(L)'
;MEILMETYQEFLEKVRTKGNLKDLKEARNATKVVYRTMRDVMSNEAIDRVADELDDNAPDKVEDLWEDTNPLVSFLSHIRPNLHISPDNFLVRLRQEGNLPGADAETIITAVFSATKDELSQERVQEVAEFLPGKISEMWQAA
;
A
#
# COMPACT_ATOMS: atom_id res chain seq x y z
N MET A 1 -19.40 10.35 10.74
CA MET A 1 -18.11 9.69 10.45
C MET A 1 -17.92 9.74 8.94
N GLU A 2 -17.69 10.95 8.42
CA GLU A 2 -17.82 11.27 6.98
C GLU A 2 -16.67 12.18 6.49
N ILE A 3 -15.81 12.64 7.40
CA ILE A 3 -14.75 13.63 7.14
C ILE A 3 -13.45 12.99 6.62
N LEU A 4 -13.21 11.70 6.89
CA LEU A 4 -11.98 11.00 6.48
C LEU A 4 -11.93 10.65 4.99
N MET A 5 -13.05 10.70 4.25
CA MET A 5 -13.06 10.24 2.85
C MET A 5 -12.68 11.33 1.84
N GLU A 6 -12.74 12.62 2.22
CA GLU A 6 -12.44 13.72 1.29
C GLU A 6 -10.95 13.85 0.98
N THR A 7 -10.07 13.36 1.86
CA THR A 7 -8.62 13.60 1.80
C THR A 7 -7.83 12.45 1.15
N TYR A 8 -8.43 11.51 0.46
CA TYR A 8 -7.67 10.56 -0.39
C TYR A 8 -8.58 10.05 -1.52
N GLN A 9 -9.51 10.90 -1.93
CA GLN A 9 -10.61 10.49 -2.78
C GLN A 9 -10.12 10.25 -4.21
N GLU A 10 -9.22 11.09 -4.72
CA GLU A 10 -8.67 10.93 -6.07
C GLU A 10 -7.80 9.67 -6.15
N PHE A 11 -6.97 9.45 -5.13
CA PHE A 11 -6.22 8.21 -4.97
C PHE A 11 -7.14 6.98 -4.98
N LEU A 12 -8.20 6.97 -4.16
CA LEU A 12 -9.12 5.82 -4.08
C LEU A 12 -9.97 5.65 -5.34
N GLU A 13 -10.34 6.73 -6.04
CA GLU A 13 -11.03 6.64 -7.34
C GLU A 13 -10.13 6.02 -8.41
N LYS A 14 -8.83 6.35 -8.41
CA LYS A 14 -7.82 5.74 -9.29
C LYS A 14 -7.71 4.24 -9.01
N VAL A 15 -7.60 3.84 -7.74
CA VAL A 15 -7.57 2.42 -7.33
C VAL A 15 -8.88 1.72 -7.69
N ARG A 16 -10.04 2.34 -7.42
CA ARG A 16 -11.35 1.77 -7.74
C ARG A 16 -11.50 1.50 -9.23
N THR A 17 -11.12 2.46 -10.06
CA THR A 17 -11.25 2.39 -11.52
C THR A 17 -10.28 1.37 -12.11
N LYS A 18 -9.00 1.44 -11.77
CA LYS A 18 -7.98 0.50 -12.28
C LYS A 18 -8.17 -0.92 -11.73
N GLY A 19 -8.65 -1.06 -10.50
CA GLY A 19 -8.87 -2.34 -9.82
C GLY A 19 -10.24 -2.97 -10.08
N ASN A 20 -11.12 -2.32 -10.85
CA ASN A 20 -12.51 -2.74 -11.09
C ASN A 20 -13.28 -3.04 -9.79
N LEU A 21 -13.12 -2.17 -8.79
CA LEU A 21 -13.77 -2.32 -7.49
C LEU A 21 -15.13 -1.62 -7.48
N LYS A 22 -16.06 -2.15 -6.69
CA LYS A 22 -17.46 -1.70 -6.70
C LYS A 22 -17.62 -0.27 -6.21
N ASP A 23 -16.88 0.09 -5.16
CA ASP A 23 -17.00 1.38 -4.49
C ASP A 23 -15.68 1.79 -3.80
N LEU A 24 -15.64 3.03 -3.31
CA LEU A 24 -14.46 3.57 -2.60
C LEU A 24 -14.16 2.84 -1.29
N LYS A 25 -15.15 2.18 -0.68
CA LYS A 25 -14.95 1.40 0.54
C LYS A 25 -14.16 0.13 0.23
N GLU A 26 -14.47 -0.56 -0.87
CA GLU A 26 -13.68 -1.67 -1.36
C GLU A 26 -12.26 -1.24 -1.75
N ALA A 27 -12.11 -0.11 -2.46
CA ALA A 27 -10.80 0.45 -2.79
C ALA A 27 -9.95 0.77 -1.56
N ARG A 28 -10.54 1.39 -0.53
CA ARG A 28 -9.86 1.68 0.73
C ARG A 28 -9.41 0.42 1.45
N ASN A 29 -10.31 -0.57 1.55
CA ASN A 29 -9.99 -1.82 2.22
C ASN A 29 -8.87 -2.58 1.51
N ALA A 30 -8.92 -2.65 0.17
CA ALA A 30 -7.88 -3.26 -0.64
C ALA A 30 -6.53 -2.55 -0.46
N THR A 31 -6.52 -1.23 -0.53
CA THR A 31 -5.32 -0.40 -0.33
C THR A 31 -4.68 -0.68 1.02
N LYS A 32 -5.47 -0.66 2.11
CA LYS A 32 -4.95 -0.91 3.47
C LYS A 32 -4.32 -2.29 3.62
N VAL A 33 -4.88 -3.31 2.98
CA VAL A 33 -4.32 -4.67 3.01
C VAL A 33 -3.02 -4.73 2.20
N VAL A 34 -2.97 -4.13 1.02
CA VAL A 34 -1.74 -4.04 0.21
C VAL A 34 -0.64 -3.31 0.98
N TYR A 35 -0.94 -2.14 1.53
CA TYR A 35 0.01 -1.33 2.30
C TYR A 35 0.52 -2.07 3.54
N ARG A 36 -0.35 -2.73 4.30
CA ARG A 36 0.09 -3.59 5.42
C ARG A 36 1.06 -4.68 4.94
N THR A 37 0.72 -5.35 3.85
CA THR A 37 1.54 -6.45 3.32
C THR A 37 2.89 -5.94 2.81
N MET A 38 2.95 -4.75 2.19
CA MET A 38 4.20 -4.09 1.82
C MET A 38 5.06 -3.79 3.05
N ARG A 39 4.48 -3.17 4.08
CA ARG A 39 5.20 -2.85 5.32
C ARG A 39 5.72 -4.09 6.05
N ASP A 40 5.03 -5.23 5.95
CA ASP A 40 5.48 -6.48 6.55
C ASP A 40 6.85 -6.94 6.01
N VAL A 41 7.25 -6.51 4.80
CA VAL A 41 8.51 -6.91 4.14
C VAL A 41 9.57 -5.80 4.05
N MET A 42 9.22 -4.58 4.45
CA MET A 42 10.10 -3.41 4.38
C MET A 42 10.81 -3.13 5.71
N SER A 43 11.95 -2.43 5.65
CA SER A 43 12.59 -1.90 6.86
C SER A 43 11.78 -0.72 7.41
N ASN A 44 11.88 -0.46 8.72
CA ASN A 44 11.19 0.68 9.35
C ASN A 44 11.59 2.00 8.68
N GLU A 45 12.88 2.16 8.37
CA GLU A 45 13.38 3.39 7.76
C GLU A 45 12.82 3.60 6.35
N ALA A 46 12.63 2.52 5.58
CA ALA A 46 11.96 2.61 4.28
C ALA A 46 10.46 2.89 4.41
N ILE A 47 9.82 2.36 5.46
CA ILE A 47 8.40 2.64 5.77
C ILE A 47 8.21 4.12 6.10
N ASP A 48 9.07 4.67 6.95
CA ASP A 48 9.04 6.09 7.36
C ASP A 48 9.25 7.00 6.16
N ARG A 49 10.25 6.70 5.33
CA ARG A 49 10.54 7.49 4.12
C ARG A 49 9.42 7.45 3.08
N VAL A 50 8.69 6.33 2.96
CA VAL A 50 7.48 6.27 2.13
C VAL A 50 6.37 7.12 2.76
N ALA A 51 6.19 7.06 4.09
CA ALA A 51 5.18 7.86 4.78
C ALA A 51 5.44 9.37 4.57
N ASP A 52 6.69 9.81 4.71
CA ASP A 52 7.09 11.21 4.51
C ASP A 52 6.71 11.73 3.12
N GLU A 53 6.87 10.92 2.06
CA GLU A 53 6.49 11.32 0.69
C GLU A 53 4.97 11.25 0.45
N LEU A 54 4.25 10.41 1.20
CA LEU A 54 2.79 10.36 1.16
C LEU A 54 2.12 11.47 2.00
N ASP A 55 2.84 12.10 2.94
CA ASP A 55 2.41 13.28 3.73
C ASP A 55 2.67 14.59 2.97
N ASP A 56 3.65 14.63 2.05
CA ASP A 56 4.16 15.88 1.49
C ASP A 56 3.12 16.65 0.63
N ASN A 57 2.33 17.49 1.30
CA ASN A 57 1.46 18.58 0.79
C ASN A 57 0.47 18.22 -0.35
N ALA A 58 0.24 16.94 -0.64
CA ALA A 58 -0.81 16.53 -1.56
C ALA A 58 -2.19 16.84 -0.94
N PRO A 59 -3.18 17.28 -1.74
CA PRO A 59 -4.55 17.46 -1.25
C PRO A 59 -5.13 16.15 -0.71
N ASP A 60 -4.59 15.03 -1.16
CA ASP A 60 -4.88 13.69 -0.68
C ASP A 60 -3.84 13.24 0.38
N LYS A 61 -4.23 13.22 1.67
CA LYS A 61 -3.59 12.54 2.81
C LYS A 61 -3.54 11.02 2.66
N VAL A 62 -2.87 10.52 1.62
CA VAL A 62 -2.69 9.08 1.38
C VAL A 62 -1.91 8.41 2.53
N GLU A 63 -1.10 9.19 3.26
CA GLU A 63 -0.47 8.81 4.54
C GLU A 63 -1.44 8.07 5.49
N ASP A 64 -2.70 8.50 5.62
CA ASP A 64 -3.71 7.88 6.50
C ASP A 64 -4.03 6.43 6.12
N LEU A 65 -3.89 6.09 4.83
CA LEU A 65 -4.05 4.73 4.35
C LEU A 65 -2.79 3.90 4.63
N TRP A 66 -1.62 4.54 4.59
CA TRP A 66 -0.32 3.93 4.85
C TRP A 66 -0.11 3.66 6.33
N GLU A 67 -0.40 4.58 7.23
CA GLU A 67 -0.10 4.42 8.66
C GLU A 67 -1.05 3.47 9.40
N ASP A 68 -2.27 3.22 8.88
CA ASP A 68 -3.33 2.55 9.62
C ASP A 68 -3.07 1.04 9.86
N THR A 69 -2.27 0.80 10.89
CA THR A 69 -2.21 -0.42 11.69
C THR A 69 -1.91 -0.02 13.13
N ASN A 70 -2.97 0.32 13.87
CA ASN A 70 -3.04 0.40 15.34
C ASN A 70 -2.43 1.69 15.96
N PRO A 71 -3.15 2.45 16.81
CA PRO A 71 -2.64 3.63 17.54
C PRO A 71 -1.50 3.38 18.55
N LEU A 72 -0.76 2.28 18.40
CA LEU A 72 0.42 1.88 19.18
C LEU A 72 1.75 2.01 18.42
N VAL A 73 1.76 2.50 17.17
CA VAL A 73 3.01 2.76 16.41
C VAL A 73 3.51 4.20 16.50
N SER A 74 3.03 5.01 17.46
CA SER A 74 3.41 6.44 17.60
C SER A 74 4.91 6.73 17.78
N PHE A 75 5.79 5.73 17.77
CA PHE A 75 7.24 5.86 17.77
C PHE A 75 7.87 4.64 17.09
N LEU A 76 8.20 4.69 15.80
CA LEU A 76 9.11 3.72 15.16
C LEU A 76 10.58 3.95 15.60
N SER A 77 10.83 4.03 16.91
CA SER A 77 12.19 4.13 17.47
C SER A 77 12.79 2.77 17.87
N HIS A 78 12.19 1.63 17.53
CA HIS A 78 12.73 0.33 17.96
C HIS A 78 12.74 -0.69 16.83
N ILE A 79 13.96 -0.90 16.32
CA ILE A 79 14.49 -2.07 15.61
C ILE A 79 13.54 -3.27 15.68
N ARG A 80 12.71 -3.46 14.65
CA ARG A 80 12.13 -4.77 14.37
C ARG A 80 13.19 -5.59 13.62
N PRO A 81 13.49 -6.82 14.04
CA PRO A 81 14.42 -7.66 13.29
C PRO A 81 13.87 -7.88 11.87
N ASN A 82 14.76 -7.80 10.89
CA ASN A 82 14.48 -7.98 9.46
C ASN A 82 13.61 -9.23 9.25
N LEU A 83 12.31 -9.02 9.02
CA LEU A 83 11.38 -10.13 8.81
C LEU A 83 11.60 -10.63 7.38
N HIS A 84 12.44 -11.64 7.23
CA HIS A 84 12.52 -12.42 5.98
C HIS A 84 11.18 -13.16 5.77
N ILE A 85 10.20 -12.49 5.18
CA ILE A 85 8.93 -13.09 4.76
C ILE A 85 9.14 -13.68 3.36
N SER A 86 8.79 -14.95 3.18
CA SER A 86 8.82 -15.60 1.86
C SER A 86 7.79 -14.97 0.90
N PRO A 87 8.13 -14.72 -0.38
CA PRO A 87 7.21 -14.21 -1.42
C PRO A 87 5.86 -14.93 -1.49
N ASP A 88 5.84 -16.25 -1.28
CA ASP A 88 4.63 -17.06 -1.36
C ASP A 88 3.58 -16.68 -0.30
N ASN A 89 4.04 -16.13 0.83
CA ASN A 89 3.13 -15.64 1.86
C ASN A 89 2.48 -14.31 1.47
N PHE A 90 3.08 -13.49 0.60
CA PHE A 90 2.57 -12.15 0.25
C PHE A 90 1.25 -12.23 -0.54
N LEU A 91 1.21 -12.98 -1.65
CA LEU A 91 -0.01 -13.17 -2.45
C LEU A 91 -1.07 -13.99 -1.70
N VAL A 92 -0.64 -15.00 -0.95
CA VAL A 92 -1.56 -15.81 -0.13
C VAL A 92 -2.21 -14.93 0.94
N ARG A 93 -1.42 -14.08 1.62
CA ARG A 93 -1.91 -13.13 2.62
C ARG A 93 -2.85 -12.10 2.02
N LEU A 94 -2.52 -11.52 0.87
CA LEU A 94 -3.42 -10.61 0.16
C LEU A 94 -4.75 -11.24 -0.22
N ARG A 95 -4.73 -12.50 -0.69
CA ARG A 95 -5.94 -13.25 -1.04
C ARG A 95 -6.75 -13.65 0.19
N GLN A 96 -6.10 -14.05 1.29
CA GLN A 96 -6.76 -14.52 2.52
C GLN A 96 -7.26 -13.39 3.41
N GLU A 97 -6.45 -12.34 3.60
CA GLU A 97 -6.78 -11.20 4.48
C GLU A 97 -7.60 -10.12 3.78
N GLY A 98 -7.51 -10.02 2.45
CA GLY A 98 -8.20 -8.99 1.69
C GLY A 98 -9.70 -9.25 1.51
N ASN A 99 -10.15 -10.50 1.61
CA ASN A 99 -11.52 -10.93 1.26
C ASN A 99 -12.04 -10.19 0.00
N LEU A 100 -11.16 -10.02 -1.00
CA LEU A 100 -11.35 -9.10 -2.12
C LEU A 100 -12.44 -9.68 -3.04
N PRO A 101 -13.66 -9.11 -3.12
CA PRO A 101 -14.70 -9.63 -3.99
C PRO A 101 -14.51 -9.12 -5.43
N GLY A 102 -14.80 -9.95 -6.43
CA GLY A 102 -15.23 -9.51 -7.76
C GLY A 102 -14.17 -9.31 -8.85
N ALA A 103 -12.93 -8.92 -8.52
CA ALA A 103 -11.84 -8.74 -9.50
C ALA A 103 -10.63 -9.65 -9.18
N ASP A 104 -9.78 -9.90 -10.18
CA ASP A 104 -8.55 -10.67 -9.98
C ASP A 104 -7.62 -9.94 -9.01
N ALA A 105 -7.10 -10.66 -8.01
CA ALA A 105 -6.27 -10.08 -6.95
C ALA A 105 -5.05 -9.35 -7.52
N GLU A 106 -4.49 -9.86 -8.63
CA GLU A 106 -3.34 -9.24 -9.28
C GLU A 106 -3.71 -7.89 -9.90
N THR A 107 -4.90 -7.75 -10.48
CA THR A 107 -5.41 -6.48 -11.01
C THR A 107 -5.55 -5.43 -9.91
N ILE A 108 -6.07 -5.82 -8.74
CA ILE A 108 -6.24 -4.92 -7.59
C ILE A 108 -4.87 -4.48 -7.05
N ILE A 109 -3.92 -5.40 -6.91
CA ILE A 109 -2.57 -5.09 -6.44
C ILE A 109 -1.89 -4.13 -7.40
N THR A 110 -1.94 -4.41 -8.71
CA THR A 110 -1.39 -3.52 -9.75
C THR A 110 -2.05 -2.15 -9.70
N ALA A 111 -3.36 -2.05 -9.48
CA ALA A 111 -4.06 -0.79 -9.34
C ALA A 111 -3.56 0.04 -8.15
N VAL A 112 -3.35 -0.59 -6.99
CA VAL A 112 -2.77 0.07 -5.81
C VAL A 112 -1.34 0.51 -6.09
N PHE A 113 -0.49 -0.38 -6.61
CA PHE A 113 0.90 -0.06 -6.95
C PHE A 113 1.00 1.12 -7.93
N SER A 114 0.19 1.09 -8.98
CA SER A 114 0.13 2.17 -9.96
C SER A 114 -0.25 3.50 -9.32
N ALA A 115 -1.27 3.49 -8.45
CA ALA A 115 -1.69 4.70 -7.74
C ALA A 115 -0.63 5.20 -6.75
N THR A 116 0.01 4.31 -5.98
CA THR A 116 1.06 4.69 -5.03
C THR A 116 2.27 5.28 -5.73
N LYS A 117 2.71 4.71 -6.86
CA LYS A 117 3.86 5.24 -7.61
C LYS A 117 3.63 6.65 -8.16
N ASP A 118 2.38 7.04 -8.41
CA ASP A 118 2.05 8.41 -8.82
C ASP A 118 2.27 9.42 -7.69
N GLU A 119 2.24 8.97 -6.43
CA GLU A 119 2.44 9.79 -5.23
C GLU A 119 3.90 9.77 -4.73
N LEU A 120 4.77 8.97 -5.33
CA LEU A 120 6.14 8.76 -4.87
C LEU A 120 7.19 9.28 -5.86
N SER A 121 8.31 9.75 -5.33
CA SER A 121 9.49 10.05 -6.12
C SER A 121 10.06 8.78 -6.78
N GLN A 122 10.78 8.94 -7.89
CA GLN A 122 11.43 7.81 -8.55
C GLN A 122 12.46 7.10 -7.65
N GLU A 123 13.10 7.84 -6.75
CA GLU A 123 13.99 7.27 -5.74
C GLU A 123 13.23 6.31 -4.81
N ARG A 124 12.10 6.75 -4.28
CA ARG A 124 11.27 5.94 -3.38
C ARG A 124 10.64 4.75 -4.10
N VAL A 125 10.23 4.92 -5.35
CA VAL A 125 9.72 3.83 -6.18
C VAL A 125 10.75 2.71 -6.35
N GLN A 126 12.02 3.06 -6.56
CA GLN A 126 13.08 2.05 -6.68
C GLN A 126 13.42 1.41 -5.33
N GLU A 127 13.50 2.19 -4.26
CA GLU A 127 13.73 1.67 -2.92
C GLU A 127 12.68 0.62 -2.53
N VAL A 128 11.38 0.90 -2.74
CA VAL A 128 10.30 -0.06 -2.45
C VAL A 128 10.51 -1.37 -3.20
N ALA A 129 10.97 -1.31 -4.45
CA ALA A 129 11.16 -2.50 -5.28
C ALA A 129 12.23 -3.47 -4.73
N GLU A 130 13.20 -2.97 -3.96
CA GLU A 130 14.28 -3.76 -3.35
C GLU A 130 13.76 -4.69 -2.24
N PHE A 131 12.63 -4.34 -1.62
CA PHE A 131 12.01 -5.12 -0.54
C PHE A 131 10.97 -6.11 -1.04
N LEU A 132 10.37 -5.85 -2.21
CA LEU A 132 9.31 -6.69 -2.75
C LEU A 132 9.88 -8.00 -3.32
N PRO A 133 9.27 -9.16 -3.00
CA PRO A 133 9.87 -10.42 -3.38
C PRO A 133 9.31 -10.96 -4.72
N GLY A 134 10.20 -11.45 -5.59
CA GLY A 134 9.87 -12.19 -6.81
C GLY A 134 8.79 -11.53 -7.67
N LYS A 135 7.70 -12.26 -7.93
CA LYS A 135 6.56 -11.80 -8.74
C LYS A 135 5.96 -10.47 -8.27
N ILE A 136 6.01 -10.15 -6.97
CA ILE A 136 5.49 -8.88 -6.46
C ILE A 136 6.34 -7.69 -6.91
N SER A 137 7.66 -7.86 -6.94
CA SER A 137 8.56 -6.82 -7.48
C SER A 137 8.34 -6.62 -8.97
N GLU A 138 8.13 -7.72 -9.73
CA GLU A 138 7.80 -7.64 -11.16
C GLU A 138 6.48 -6.88 -11.39
N MET A 139 5.46 -7.16 -10.58
CA MET A 139 4.19 -6.43 -10.63
C MET A 139 4.36 -4.96 -10.25
N TRP A 140 5.17 -4.64 -9.25
CA TRP A 140 5.48 -3.27 -8.85
C TRP A 140 6.15 -2.49 -9.97
N GLN A 141 7.15 -3.07 -10.63
CA GLN A 141 7.85 -2.45 -11.75
C GLN A 141 6.93 -2.24 -12.97
N ALA A 142 6.04 -3.20 -13.24
CA ALA A 142 5.14 -3.17 -14.40
C ALA A 142 3.87 -2.31 -14.24
N ALA A 143 3.50 -1.95 -13.01
CA ALA A 143 2.25 -1.24 -12.69
C ALA A 143 2.17 0.22 -13.20
#